data_AF-A0AAE3YMP5-F1
#
_entry.id   AF-A0AAE3YMP5-F1
#
_cell.length_a   1.000
_cell.length_b   1.000
_cell.length_c   1.000
_cell.angle_alpha   90.00
_cell.angle_beta   90.00
_cell.angle_gamma   90.00
#
_symmetry.space_group_name_H-M   'P 1'
#
loop_
_entity.id
_entity.type
_entity.pdbx_description
1 polymer ?
#
loop_
_entity_poly.entity_id
_entity_poly.type
_entity_poly.pdbx_seq_one_letter_code
_entity_poly.pdbx_strand_id
1 'polypeptide(L)'
;MTKSQSSDRRWIGVWGAILTLVAVVIPLGAGSLFGYSDKMLVYAGAVVTALVAHTLTRQSNRRLAVEQKNSFDQLKLEAAMRAGQLVSCKDGLGVDRAAAASSLLALTRLDQPGLAVAMLVDLWDGGKDKVSTETAILVIDGALRSDQRNAQLMAAELLCRNARSLDACQSLHWPSAIDGGWDPRFGDKTKLLLFEALLDMTLTTTPNENALRSVAVRLYGVWAAEAAVADRSQDVSHARVMGCVGTLIKALLPQMEVLGYTDFNQGDSRVTLKDFAAAAATAADNPDEFLHRIVAQRAEELIAWSLLCDCVDLSQGSIASAVGQGGSLLLAVDRSKLQQPR
;
A
#
# COMPACT_ATOMS: atom_id res chain seq x y z
N MET A 1 1.01 19.08 15.48
CA MET A 1 0.48 20.47 15.45
C MET A 1 1.47 21.55 15.93
N THR A 2 2.73 21.26 16.29
CA THR A 2 3.60 22.23 17.01
C THR A 2 4.72 22.89 16.18
N LYS A 3 4.99 22.45 14.94
CA LYS A 3 6.09 23.03 14.12
C LYS A 3 5.71 24.30 13.34
N SER A 4 4.42 24.51 13.03
CA SER A 4 3.98 25.66 12.25
C SER A 4 3.87 26.96 13.08
N GLN A 5 3.53 26.87 14.37
CA GLN A 5 3.35 28.06 15.21
C GLN A 5 4.66 28.77 15.58
N SER A 6 5.79 28.06 15.62
CA SER A 6 7.08 28.68 15.98
C SER A 6 7.67 29.54 14.85
N SER A 7 7.36 29.22 13.59
CA SER A 7 7.76 30.00 12.43
C SER A 7 7.01 31.34 12.37
N ASP A 8 5.69 31.32 12.59
CA ASP A 8 4.87 32.54 12.52
C ASP A 8 5.23 33.55 13.63
N ARG A 9 5.62 33.10 14.84
CA ARG A 9 6.10 34.00 15.91
C ARG A 9 7.41 34.72 15.55
N ARG A 10 8.33 34.05 14.86
CA ARG A 10 9.60 34.68 14.42
C ARG A 10 9.35 35.75 13.37
N TRP A 11 8.43 35.50 12.44
CA TRP A 11 8.07 36.49 11.41
C TRP A 11 7.38 37.72 11.97
N ILE A 12 6.47 37.56 12.95
CA ILE A 12 5.80 38.70 13.59
C ILE A 12 6.82 39.62 14.30
N GLY A 13 7.83 39.04 14.96
CA GLY A 13 8.88 39.81 15.62
C GLY A 13 9.76 40.61 14.65
N VAL A 14 10.16 40.00 13.52
CA VAL A 14 10.98 40.66 12.49
C VAL A 14 10.23 41.82 11.84
N TRP A 15 8.95 41.63 11.50
CA TRP A 15 8.15 42.70 10.89
C TRP A 15 7.79 43.82 11.86
N GLY A 16 7.53 43.49 13.13
CA GLY A 16 7.33 44.47 14.18
C GLY A 16 8.56 45.37 14.38
N ALA A 17 9.77 44.78 14.32
CA ALA A 17 11.03 45.52 14.40
C ALA A 17 11.26 46.44 13.19
N ILE A 18 10.91 45.99 11.97
CA ILE A 18 11.02 46.81 10.75
C ILE A 18 10.05 48.01 10.80
N LEU A 19 8.80 47.78 11.21
CA LEU A 19 7.80 48.86 11.34
C LEU A 19 8.19 49.89 12.40
N THR A 20 8.70 49.44 13.55
CA THR A 20 9.19 50.36 14.59
C THR A 20 10.43 51.12 14.13
N LEU A 21 11.37 50.47 13.43
CA LEU A 21 12.54 51.15 12.87
C LEU A 21 12.16 52.23 11.85
N VAL A 22 11.22 51.93 10.94
CA VAL A 22 10.72 52.92 9.96
C VAL A 22 9.96 54.06 10.64
N ALA A 23 9.13 53.76 11.64
CA ALA A 23 8.36 54.78 12.37
C ALA A 23 9.21 55.66 13.29
N VAL A 24 10.36 55.17 13.77
CA VAL A 24 11.26 55.92 14.68
C VAL A 24 12.35 56.66 13.91
N VAL A 25 12.93 56.07 12.86
CA VAL A 25 14.05 56.67 12.12
C VAL A 25 13.59 57.83 11.21
N ILE A 26 12.38 57.76 10.66
CA ILE A 26 11.87 58.82 9.76
C ILE A 26 11.59 60.14 10.50
N PRO A 27 10.96 60.17 11.69
CA PRO A 27 10.72 61.43 12.41
C PRO A 27 11.97 62.01 13.08
N LEU A 28 12.89 61.17 13.57
CA LEU A 28 14.09 61.62 14.28
C LEU A 28 15.22 62.10 13.36
N GLY A 29 15.24 61.68 12.09
CA GLY A 29 16.23 62.13 11.09
C GLY A 29 15.80 63.37 10.28
N ALA A 30 14.52 63.75 10.33
CA ALA A 30 13.95 64.85 9.53
C ALA A 30 14.25 66.26 10.11
N GLY A 31 14.88 66.33 11.28
CA GLY A 31 15.03 67.58 12.03
C GLY A 31 16.16 68.51 11.62
N SER A 32 17.17 68.12 10.82
CA SER A 32 18.30 69.05 10.67
C SER A 32 19.20 69.08 9.43
N LEU A 33 19.34 68.09 8.54
CA LEU A 33 20.49 68.19 7.61
C LEU A 33 20.36 67.78 6.13
N PHE A 34 19.22 67.28 5.63
CA PHE A 34 19.13 66.95 4.19
C PHE A 34 17.78 67.32 3.59
N GLY A 35 17.81 68.15 2.53
CA GLY A 35 16.65 68.51 1.72
C GLY A 35 16.06 67.28 1.02
N TYR A 36 15.09 66.65 1.69
CA TYR A 36 14.36 65.51 1.16
C TYR A 36 13.31 65.99 0.15
N SER A 37 13.46 65.58 -1.11
CA SER A 37 12.45 65.80 -2.15
C SER A 37 11.16 65.04 -1.84
N ASP A 38 9.99 65.65 -2.08
CA ASP A 38 8.63 65.06 -1.96
C ASP A 38 8.50 63.61 -2.47
N LYS A 39 9.35 63.23 -3.43
CA LYS A 39 9.40 61.90 -4.05
C LYS A 39 9.67 60.77 -3.06
N MET A 40 10.51 60.98 -2.03
CA MET A 40 10.87 59.93 -1.04
C MET A 40 9.67 59.52 -0.17
N LEU A 41 8.79 60.48 0.15
CA LEU A 41 7.61 60.25 0.97
C LEU A 41 6.57 59.40 0.23
N VAL A 42 6.44 59.62 -1.09
CA VAL A 42 5.60 58.81 -1.98
C VAL A 42 6.09 57.36 -2.07
N TYR A 43 7.41 57.13 -2.19
CA TYR A 43 7.97 55.78 -2.22
C TYR A 43 7.77 55.03 -0.90
N ALA A 44 7.97 55.69 0.24
CA ALA A 44 7.74 55.09 1.55
C ALA A 44 6.27 54.66 1.73
N GLY A 45 5.32 55.52 1.33
CA GLY A 45 3.89 55.19 1.35
C GLY A 45 3.53 54.01 0.43
N ALA A 46 4.12 53.95 -0.76
CA ALA A 46 3.92 52.85 -1.70
C ALA A 46 4.43 51.50 -1.15
N VAL A 47 5.59 51.49 -0.49
CA VAL A 47 6.17 50.27 0.11
C VAL A 47 5.31 49.76 1.26
N VAL A 48 4.86 50.63 2.16
CA VAL A 48 3.99 50.23 3.28
C VAL A 48 2.66 49.67 2.75
N THR A 49 2.07 50.33 1.75
CA THR A 49 0.82 49.87 1.13
C THR A 49 0.99 48.51 0.46
N ALA A 50 2.08 48.30 -0.29
CA ALA A 50 2.38 47.02 -0.92
C ALA A 50 2.62 45.90 0.12
N LEU A 51 3.24 46.22 1.26
CA LEU A 51 3.50 45.27 2.33
C LEU A 51 2.22 44.84 3.06
N VAL A 52 1.35 45.80 3.37
CA VAL A 52 0.03 45.54 3.95
C VAL A 52 -0.81 44.72 2.98
N ALA A 53 -0.83 45.08 1.70
CA ALA A 53 -1.53 44.30 0.68
C ALA A 53 -0.98 42.85 0.58
N HIS A 54 0.34 42.66 0.66
CA HIS A 54 0.94 41.33 0.62
C HIS A 54 0.58 40.48 1.84
N THR A 55 0.58 41.05 3.04
CA THR A 55 0.23 40.34 4.27
C THR A 55 -1.27 40.00 4.32
N LEU A 56 -2.14 40.91 3.90
CA LEU A 56 -3.57 40.67 3.74
C LEU A 56 -3.86 39.56 2.71
N THR A 57 -3.16 39.58 1.56
CA THR A 57 -3.28 38.54 0.53
C THR A 57 -2.85 37.17 1.06
N ARG A 58 -1.75 37.11 1.82
CA ARG A 58 -1.30 35.85 2.44
C ARG A 58 -2.29 35.32 3.49
N GLN A 59 -2.83 36.18 4.34
CA GLN A 59 -3.83 35.75 5.33
C GLN A 59 -5.14 35.31 4.68
N SER A 60 -5.59 36.04 3.66
CA SER A 60 -6.76 35.68 2.86
C SER A 60 -6.57 34.31 2.20
N ASN A 61 -5.45 34.08 1.52
CA ASN A 61 -5.14 32.79 0.89
C ASN A 61 -5.07 31.64 1.90
N ARG A 62 -4.54 31.89 3.11
CA ARG A 62 -4.53 30.87 4.18
C ARG A 62 -5.94 30.57 4.67
N ARG A 63 -6.80 31.57 4.87
CA ARG A 63 -8.20 31.38 5.27
C ARG A 63 -8.98 30.63 4.20
N LEU A 64 -8.86 31.05 2.94
CA LEU A 64 -9.47 30.37 1.80
C LEU A 64 -9.02 28.91 1.70
N ALA A 65 -7.73 28.61 1.91
CA ALA A 65 -7.24 27.24 1.90
C ALA A 65 -7.84 26.40 3.05
N VAL A 66 -8.04 26.99 4.23
CA VAL A 66 -8.68 26.32 5.37
C VAL A 66 -10.18 26.12 5.12
N GLU A 67 -10.88 27.12 4.59
CA GLU A 67 -12.31 27.03 4.25
C GLU A 67 -12.57 26.00 3.13
N GLN A 68 -11.72 25.99 2.10
CA GLN A 68 -11.77 24.97 1.04
C GLN A 68 -11.53 23.58 1.61
N LYS A 69 -10.55 23.41 2.49
CA LYS A 69 -10.30 22.13 3.16
C LYS A 69 -11.50 21.69 4.00
N ASN A 70 -12.07 22.58 4.81
CA ASN A 70 -13.24 22.27 5.64
C ASN A 70 -14.46 21.90 4.79
N SER A 71 -14.71 22.65 3.71
CA SER A 71 -15.82 22.36 2.78
C SER A 71 -15.62 21.01 2.09
N PHE A 72 -14.38 20.71 1.68
CA PHE A 72 -14.03 19.43 1.09
C PHE A 72 -14.19 18.27 2.08
N ASP A 73 -13.76 18.44 3.33
CA ASP A 73 -13.92 17.43 4.39
C ASP A 73 -15.41 17.20 4.71
N GLN A 74 -16.24 18.25 4.70
CA GLN A 74 -17.69 18.12 4.83
C GLN A 74 -18.32 17.36 3.66
N LEU A 75 -17.93 17.66 2.42
CA LEU A 75 -18.41 16.94 1.24
C LEU A 75 -17.99 15.46 1.27
N LYS A 76 -16.77 15.16 1.73
CA LYS A 76 -16.31 13.78 1.96
C LYS A 76 -17.18 13.07 2.99
N LEU A 77 -17.49 13.72 4.10
CA LEU A 77 -18.35 13.15 5.14
C LEU A 77 -19.77 12.92 4.64
N GLU A 78 -20.37 13.88 3.92
CA GLU A 78 -21.71 13.73 3.35
C GLU A 78 -21.74 12.61 2.30
N ALA A 79 -20.73 12.52 1.43
CA ALA A 79 -20.60 11.44 0.47
C ALA A 79 -20.44 10.07 1.16
N ALA A 80 -19.66 9.99 2.23
CA ALA A 80 -19.51 8.79 3.03
C ALA A 80 -20.83 8.39 3.73
N MET A 81 -21.58 9.36 4.26
CA MET A 81 -22.91 9.12 4.85
C MET A 81 -23.90 8.60 3.80
N ARG A 82 -23.92 9.19 2.59
CA ARG A 82 -24.76 8.72 1.50
C ARG A 82 -24.36 7.31 1.05
N ALA A 83 -23.06 7.01 0.94
CA ALA A 83 -22.57 5.67 0.65
C ALA A 83 -23.02 4.65 1.72
N GLY A 84 -22.95 5.03 3.00
CA GLY A 84 -23.49 4.22 4.11
C GLY A 84 -24.99 3.97 4.00
N GLN A 85 -25.77 4.99 3.62
CA GLN A 85 -27.22 4.87 3.42
C GLN A 85 -27.58 3.95 2.25
N LEU A 86 -26.79 3.93 1.18
CA LEU A 86 -27.00 3.02 0.05
C LEU A 86 -26.78 1.54 0.42
N VAL A 87 -25.93 1.29 1.41
CA VAL A 87 -25.65 -0.06 1.92
C VAL A 87 -26.67 -0.49 2.98
N SER A 88 -27.26 0.45 3.71
CA SER A 88 -28.23 0.17 4.76
C SER A 88 -29.65 0.05 4.17
N CYS A 89 -30.11 -1.17 3.91
CA CYS A 89 -31.47 -1.41 3.40
C CYS A 89 -32.54 -0.90 4.36
N LYS A 90 -33.37 0.04 3.89
CA LYS A 90 -34.50 0.57 4.68
C LYS A 90 -35.76 -0.30 4.65
N ASP A 91 -35.92 -1.19 3.66
CA ASP A 91 -37.25 -1.77 3.37
C ASP A 91 -37.28 -3.31 3.25
N GLY A 92 -36.33 -4.03 3.85
CA GLY A 92 -36.31 -5.50 3.83
C GLY A 92 -36.01 -6.16 2.48
N LEU A 93 -35.94 -5.38 1.39
CA LEU A 93 -35.35 -5.79 0.12
C LEU A 93 -33.84 -5.98 0.32
N GLY A 94 -33.24 -7.00 -0.31
CA GLY A 94 -31.79 -7.24 -0.22
C GLY A 94 -30.97 -6.06 -0.73
N VAL A 95 -29.75 -5.89 -0.21
CA VAL A 95 -28.82 -4.85 -0.67
C VAL A 95 -28.43 -5.14 -2.12
N ASP A 96 -28.60 -4.16 -3.02
CA ASP A 96 -28.08 -4.27 -4.37
C ASP A 96 -26.54 -4.38 -4.34
N ARG A 97 -26.02 -5.47 -4.90
CA ARG A 97 -24.59 -5.78 -4.90
C ARG A 97 -23.78 -4.70 -5.62
N ALA A 98 -24.32 -4.14 -6.71
CA ALA A 98 -23.65 -3.10 -7.47
C ALA A 98 -23.58 -1.78 -6.68
N ALA A 99 -24.66 -1.41 -5.98
CA ALA A 99 -24.69 -0.27 -5.07
C ALA A 99 -23.72 -0.46 -3.89
N ALA A 100 -23.66 -1.66 -3.30
CA ALA A 100 -22.73 -1.97 -2.22
C ALA A 100 -21.26 -1.86 -2.68
N ALA A 101 -20.91 -2.51 -3.79
CA ALA A 101 -19.58 -2.45 -4.38
C ALA A 101 -19.17 -1.00 -4.68
N SER A 102 -20.04 -0.25 -5.35
CA SER A 102 -19.78 1.16 -5.70
C SER A 102 -19.60 2.04 -4.47
N SER A 103 -20.40 1.80 -3.42
CA SER A 103 -20.31 2.55 -2.16
C SER A 103 -19.00 2.26 -1.41
N LEU A 104 -18.59 0.99 -1.34
CA LEU A 104 -17.33 0.61 -0.70
C LEU A 104 -16.12 1.18 -1.45
N LEU A 105 -16.11 1.09 -2.77
CA LEU A 105 -15.04 1.66 -3.60
C LEU A 105 -15.02 3.20 -3.54
N ALA A 106 -16.18 3.85 -3.41
CA ALA A 106 -16.23 5.29 -3.19
C ALA A 106 -15.62 5.66 -1.83
N LEU A 107 -15.93 4.90 -0.76
CA LEU A 107 -15.36 5.14 0.57
C LEU A 107 -13.83 5.01 0.60
N THR A 108 -13.26 4.02 -0.08
CA THR A 108 -11.79 3.92 -0.17
C THR A 108 -11.18 5.10 -0.94
N ARG A 109 -11.82 5.56 -2.02
CA ARG A 109 -11.38 6.74 -2.79
C ARG A 109 -11.53 8.07 -2.03
N LEU A 110 -12.48 8.16 -1.09
CA LEU A 110 -12.69 9.33 -0.23
C LEU A 110 -11.73 9.38 0.97
N ASP A 111 -10.74 8.48 1.04
CA ASP A 111 -9.81 8.33 2.16
C ASP A 111 -10.51 7.94 3.47
N GLN A 112 -11.54 7.08 3.35
CA GLN A 112 -12.24 6.44 4.47
C GLN A 112 -12.06 4.91 4.46
N PRO A 113 -10.82 4.39 4.36
CA PRO A 113 -10.56 2.96 4.25
C PRO A 113 -11.02 2.16 5.47
N GLY A 114 -10.91 2.73 6.68
CA GLY A 114 -11.36 2.07 7.91
C GLY A 114 -12.87 1.81 7.91
N LEU A 115 -13.67 2.79 7.48
CA LEU A 115 -15.11 2.64 7.35
C LEU A 115 -15.47 1.66 6.22
N ALA A 116 -14.78 1.74 5.09
CA ALA A 116 -14.98 0.80 3.98
C ALA A 116 -14.74 -0.65 4.41
N VAL A 117 -13.65 -0.93 5.12
CA VAL A 117 -13.35 -2.28 5.62
C VAL A 117 -14.35 -2.70 6.68
N ALA A 118 -14.74 -1.82 7.61
CA ALA A 118 -15.74 -2.14 8.62
C ALA A 118 -17.08 -2.55 7.99
N MET A 119 -17.52 -1.84 6.95
CA MET A 119 -18.73 -2.23 6.21
C MET A 119 -18.53 -3.51 5.39
N LEU A 120 -17.32 -3.74 4.86
CA LEU A 120 -17.01 -4.95 4.12
C LEU A 120 -17.10 -6.20 4.99
N VAL A 121 -16.74 -6.12 6.29
CA VAL A 121 -16.90 -7.25 7.23
C VAL A 121 -18.34 -7.77 7.20
N ASP A 122 -19.35 -6.90 7.28
CA ASP A 122 -20.76 -7.34 7.31
C ASP A 122 -21.27 -7.87 5.96
N LEU A 123 -20.62 -7.49 4.87
CA LEU A 123 -21.06 -7.77 3.50
C LEU A 123 -20.37 -8.99 2.88
N TRP A 124 -19.17 -9.31 3.32
CA TRP A 124 -18.33 -10.38 2.79
C TRP A 124 -18.10 -11.51 3.80
N ASP A 125 -17.96 -11.20 5.10
CA ASP A 125 -17.73 -12.21 6.13
C ASP A 125 -19.00 -13.08 6.36
N GLY A 126 -18.80 -14.37 6.63
CA GLY A 126 -19.89 -15.30 6.96
C GLY A 126 -20.74 -15.81 5.79
N GLY A 127 -20.21 -15.84 4.56
CA GLY A 127 -20.81 -16.54 3.41
C GLY A 127 -22.09 -15.90 2.86
N LYS A 128 -22.33 -14.62 3.16
CA LYS A 128 -23.49 -13.88 2.65
C LYS A 128 -23.25 -13.32 1.25
N ASP A 129 -22.02 -13.34 0.75
CA ASP A 129 -21.56 -12.94 -0.58
C ASP A 129 -22.38 -11.80 -1.19
N LYS A 130 -22.56 -10.74 -0.41
CA LYS A 130 -23.30 -9.55 -0.85
C LYS A 130 -22.43 -8.67 -1.75
N VAL A 131 -21.13 -8.91 -1.76
CA VAL A 131 -20.12 -8.24 -2.55
C VAL A 131 -19.23 -9.32 -3.18
N SER A 132 -18.77 -9.10 -4.41
CA SER A 132 -17.86 -10.05 -5.08
C SER A 132 -16.50 -10.08 -4.41
N THR A 133 -15.80 -11.21 -4.52
CA THR A 133 -14.44 -11.38 -4.01
C THR A 133 -13.49 -10.31 -4.55
N GLU A 134 -13.53 -10.01 -5.86
CA GLU A 134 -12.65 -9.02 -6.47
C GLU A 134 -12.90 -7.62 -5.91
N THR A 135 -14.16 -7.28 -5.65
CA THR A 135 -14.50 -6.00 -5.01
C THR A 135 -13.99 -5.96 -3.57
N ALA A 136 -14.14 -7.04 -2.82
CA ALA A 136 -13.61 -7.14 -1.47
C ALA A 136 -12.09 -6.97 -1.44
N ILE A 137 -11.37 -7.65 -2.35
CA ILE A 137 -9.92 -7.53 -2.51
C ILE A 137 -9.50 -6.10 -2.89
N LEU A 138 -10.22 -5.41 -3.77
CA LEU A 138 -9.95 -4.01 -4.10
C LEU A 138 -10.13 -3.06 -2.90
N VAL A 139 -11.10 -3.33 -2.04
CA VAL A 139 -11.32 -2.54 -0.81
C VAL A 139 -10.20 -2.79 0.20
N ILE A 140 -9.83 -4.06 0.39
CA ILE A 140 -8.70 -4.48 1.23
C ILE A 140 -7.40 -3.85 0.71
N ASP A 141 -7.15 -3.86 -0.60
CA ASP A 141 -6.00 -3.23 -1.25
C ASP A 141 -5.93 -1.73 -0.94
N GLY A 142 -7.05 -1.02 -1.11
CA GLY A 142 -7.15 0.41 -0.78
C GLY A 142 -6.86 0.69 0.70
N ALA A 143 -7.30 -0.19 1.60
CA ALA A 143 -7.04 -0.04 3.03
C ALA A 143 -5.59 -0.35 3.42
N LEU A 144 -4.97 -1.37 2.81
CA LEU A 144 -3.56 -1.69 3.00
C LEU A 144 -2.65 -0.56 2.50
N ARG A 145 -2.98 0.07 1.38
CA ARG A 145 -2.23 1.24 0.84
C ARG A 145 -2.40 2.53 1.64
N SER A 146 -3.39 2.60 2.53
CA SER A 146 -3.61 3.79 3.36
C SER A 146 -2.55 3.91 4.46
N ASP A 147 -2.29 5.13 4.94
CA ASP A 147 -1.42 5.35 6.11
C ASP A 147 -2.12 5.03 7.45
N GLN A 148 -3.36 4.52 7.43
CA GLN A 148 -4.18 4.27 8.61
C GLN A 148 -3.92 2.87 9.16
N ARG A 149 -3.03 2.74 10.14
CA ARG A 149 -2.63 1.45 10.76
C ARG A 149 -3.80 0.56 11.18
N ASN A 150 -4.87 1.13 11.73
CA ASN A 150 -6.06 0.35 12.13
C ASN A 150 -6.81 -0.20 10.91
N ALA A 151 -6.92 0.56 9.82
CA ALA A 151 -7.55 0.09 8.59
C ALA A 151 -6.71 -1.03 7.95
N GLN A 152 -5.39 -0.89 7.93
CA GLN A 152 -4.47 -1.92 7.45
C GLN A 152 -4.62 -3.23 8.26
N LEU A 153 -4.69 -3.12 9.59
CA LEU A 153 -4.86 -4.29 10.47
C LEU A 153 -6.21 -4.99 10.23
N MET A 154 -7.32 -4.24 10.19
CA MET A 154 -8.64 -4.81 9.90
C MET A 154 -8.69 -5.47 8.51
N ALA A 155 -8.05 -4.86 7.52
CA ALA A 155 -7.98 -5.39 6.16
C ALA A 155 -7.19 -6.71 6.11
N ALA A 156 -6.05 -6.78 6.80
CA ALA A 156 -5.26 -8.01 6.90
C ALA A 156 -6.00 -9.12 7.65
N GLU A 157 -6.71 -8.79 8.73
CA GLU A 157 -7.52 -9.75 9.47
C GLU A 157 -8.66 -10.30 8.61
N LEU A 158 -9.39 -9.42 7.90
CA LEU A 158 -10.48 -9.83 7.03
C LEU A 158 -9.99 -10.69 5.86
N LEU A 159 -8.84 -10.37 5.27
CA LEU A 159 -8.20 -11.20 4.26
C LEU A 159 -7.84 -12.58 4.82
N CYS A 160 -7.22 -12.63 6.01
CA CYS A 160 -6.84 -13.87 6.67
C CYS A 160 -8.04 -14.78 6.97
N ARG A 161 -9.17 -14.22 7.42
CA ARG A 161 -10.40 -14.99 7.69
C ARG A 161 -10.98 -15.65 6.43
N ASN A 162 -10.84 -15.00 5.28
CA ASN A 162 -11.41 -15.47 4.01
C ASN A 162 -10.39 -16.21 3.14
N ALA A 163 -9.12 -16.29 3.57
CA ALA A 163 -8.00 -16.86 2.82
C ALA A 163 -8.31 -18.22 2.19
N ARG A 164 -8.95 -19.12 2.92
CA ARG A 164 -9.25 -20.48 2.43
C ARG A 164 -10.26 -20.57 1.29
N SER A 165 -11.03 -19.51 1.06
CA SER A 165 -11.96 -19.40 -0.08
C SER A 165 -11.35 -18.72 -1.30
N LEU A 166 -10.13 -18.20 -1.15
CA LEU A 166 -9.40 -17.49 -2.19
C LEU A 166 -8.43 -18.45 -2.88
N ASP A 167 -8.09 -18.10 -4.11
CA ASP A 167 -7.17 -18.88 -4.95
C ASP A 167 -5.84 -18.13 -5.05
N ALA A 168 -4.75 -18.76 -4.60
CA ALA A 168 -3.42 -18.17 -4.65
C ALA A 168 -2.95 -17.89 -6.09
N CYS A 169 -3.41 -18.65 -7.08
CA CYS A 169 -3.00 -18.46 -8.47
C CYS A 169 -3.70 -17.29 -9.16
N GLN A 170 -4.85 -16.85 -8.63
CA GLN A 170 -5.64 -15.78 -9.22
C GLN A 170 -5.15 -14.42 -8.74
N SER A 171 -4.61 -13.60 -9.65
CA SER A 171 -4.10 -12.27 -9.32
C SER A 171 -5.16 -11.33 -8.73
N LEU A 172 -6.44 -11.52 -9.09
CA LEU A 172 -7.57 -10.73 -8.55
C LEU A 172 -7.96 -11.12 -7.13
N HIS A 173 -7.48 -12.26 -6.63
CA HIS A 173 -7.73 -12.74 -5.27
C HIS A 173 -6.66 -12.25 -4.28
N TRP A 174 -5.67 -11.50 -4.75
CA TRP A 174 -4.59 -10.99 -3.92
C TRP A 174 -4.48 -9.46 -4.02
N PRO A 175 -4.37 -8.74 -2.88
CA PRO A 175 -4.15 -7.31 -2.92
C PRO A 175 -2.82 -6.97 -3.62
N SER A 176 -2.87 -6.06 -4.58
CA SER A 176 -1.67 -5.52 -5.25
C SER A 176 -0.72 -4.77 -4.30
N ALA A 177 -1.20 -4.33 -3.14
CA ALA A 177 -0.41 -3.81 -2.02
C ALA A 177 0.55 -4.85 -1.42
N ILE A 178 0.37 -6.13 -1.76
CA ILE A 178 1.21 -7.25 -1.34
C ILE A 178 1.89 -7.85 -2.57
N ASP A 179 1.17 -7.99 -3.69
CA ASP A 179 1.72 -8.49 -4.95
C ASP A 179 2.65 -7.45 -5.62
N GLY A 180 3.95 -7.55 -5.34
CA GLY A 180 4.95 -6.59 -5.85
C GLY A 180 4.90 -5.20 -5.19
N GLY A 181 3.97 -4.97 -4.26
CA GLY A 181 3.75 -3.68 -3.60
C GLY A 181 3.98 -3.67 -2.09
N TRP A 182 4.61 -4.71 -1.51
CA TRP A 182 4.74 -4.88 -0.06
C TRP A 182 5.27 -3.62 0.65
N ASP A 183 4.53 -3.12 1.64
CA ASP A 183 4.97 -2.00 2.48
C ASP A 183 5.67 -2.51 3.75
N PRO A 184 7.01 -2.36 3.87
CA PRO A 184 7.76 -2.81 5.04
C PRO A 184 7.37 -2.04 6.32
N ARG A 185 6.61 -0.95 6.22
CA ARG A 185 6.12 -0.15 7.37
C ARG A 185 4.85 -0.72 8.01
N PHE A 186 4.28 -1.80 7.48
CA PHE A 186 3.17 -2.50 8.12
C PHE A 186 3.52 -2.87 9.57
N GLY A 187 2.53 -2.83 10.46
CA GLY A 187 2.73 -3.29 11.83
C GLY A 187 2.97 -4.80 11.89
N ASP A 188 3.71 -5.27 12.89
CA ASP A 188 4.08 -6.70 13.02
C ASP A 188 2.86 -7.63 12.96
N LYS A 189 1.75 -7.27 13.64
CA LYS A 189 0.50 -8.03 13.59
C LYS A 189 -0.12 -8.08 12.19
N THR A 190 -0.10 -6.96 11.47
CA THR A 190 -0.56 -6.88 10.09
C THR A 190 0.28 -7.80 9.20
N LYS A 191 1.63 -7.73 9.31
CA LYS A 191 2.53 -8.59 8.55
C LYS A 191 2.24 -10.07 8.80
N LEU A 192 2.09 -10.46 10.07
CA LEU A 192 1.78 -11.84 10.45
C LEU A 192 0.47 -12.34 9.83
N LEU A 193 -0.60 -11.54 9.91
CA LEU A 193 -1.90 -11.89 9.33
C LEU A 193 -1.83 -12.00 7.80
N LEU A 194 -1.04 -11.16 7.14
CA LEU A 194 -0.84 -11.23 5.69
C LEU A 194 -0.05 -12.49 5.28
N PHE A 195 0.96 -12.90 6.05
CA PHE A 195 1.65 -14.17 5.82
C PHE A 195 0.72 -15.36 6.02
N GLU A 196 -0.04 -15.36 7.13
CA GLU A 196 -0.99 -16.42 7.40
C GLU A 196 -2.04 -16.53 6.30
N ALA A 197 -2.55 -15.40 5.80
CA ALA A 197 -3.48 -15.38 4.68
C ALA A 197 -2.86 -15.98 3.40
N LEU A 198 -1.61 -15.61 3.07
CA LEU A 198 -0.90 -16.13 1.90
C LEU A 198 -0.71 -17.65 1.98
N LEU A 199 -0.33 -18.13 3.17
CA LEU A 199 -0.05 -19.54 3.41
C LEU A 199 -1.35 -20.36 3.41
N ASP A 200 -2.40 -19.90 4.09
CA ASP A 200 -3.71 -20.58 4.06
C ASP A 200 -4.29 -20.63 2.64
N MET A 201 -4.16 -19.56 1.87
CA MET A 201 -4.53 -19.55 0.44
C MET A 201 -3.73 -20.58 -0.35
N THR A 202 -2.41 -20.62 -0.16
CA THR A 202 -1.53 -21.54 -0.90
C THR A 202 -1.84 -22.99 -0.56
N LEU A 203 -1.94 -23.32 0.72
CA LEU A 203 -2.14 -24.68 1.21
C LEU A 203 -3.54 -25.24 0.89
N THR A 204 -4.52 -24.38 0.65
CA THR A 204 -5.87 -24.78 0.21
C THR A 204 -6.01 -24.84 -1.31
N THR A 205 -5.12 -24.18 -2.06
CA THR A 205 -5.08 -24.24 -3.52
C THR A 205 -4.55 -25.61 -3.97
N THR A 206 -5.13 -26.13 -5.06
CA THR A 206 -4.66 -27.37 -5.69
C THR A 206 -3.16 -27.28 -6.00
N PRO A 207 -2.33 -28.20 -5.49
CA PRO A 207 -0.89 -28.20 -5.76
C PRO A 207 -0.64 -28.34 -7.26
N ASN A 208 0.03 -27.36 -7.84
CA ASN A 208 0.52 -27.40 -9.22
C ASN A 208 1.71 -26.44 -9.37
N GLU A 209 2.40 -26.52 -10.50
CA GLU A 209 3.60 -25.73 -10.75
C GLU A 209 3.33 -24.21 -10.74
N ASN A 210 2.17 -23.75 -11.25
CA ASN A 210 1.83 -22.33 -11.23
C ASN A 210 1.61 -21.82 -9.81
N ALA A 211 0.94 -22.62 -8.97
CA ALA A 211 0.72 -22.30 -7.57
C ALA A 211 2.06 -22.15 -6.83
N LEU A 212 2.97 -23.12 -7.03
CA LEU A 212 4.31 -23.09 -6.45
C LEU A 212 5.08 -21.83 -6.87
N ARG A 213 5.07 -21.51 -8.16
CA ARG A 213 5.70 -20.30 -8.68
C ARG A 213 5.07 -19.04 -8.11
N SER A 214 3.74 -18.99 -8.03
CA SER A 214 2.99 -17.85 -7.54
C SER A 214 3.31 -17.53 -6.08
N VAL A 215 3.35 -18.55 -5.20
CA VAL A 215 3.75 -18.36 -3.80
C VAL A 215 5.23 -17.99 -3.68
N ALA A 216 6.12 -18.60 -4.47
CA ALA A 216 7.54 -18.28 -4.46
C ALA A 216 7.82 -16.81 -4.83
N VAL A 217 7.21 -16.32 -5.91
CA VAL A 217 7.31 -14.91 -6.36
C VAL A 217 6.88 -13.95 -5.25
N ARG A 218 5.77 -14.24 -4.57
CA ARG A 218 5.24 -13.36 -3.53
C ARG A 218 6.09 -13.37 -2.25
N LEU A 219 6.51 -14.55 -1.80
CA LEU A 219 7.40 -14.65 -0.64
C LEU A 219 8.73 -13.94 -0.90
N TYR A 220 9.31 -14.13 -2.08
CA TYR A 220 10.52 -13.41 -2.47
C TYR A 220 10.29 -11.89 -2.52
N GLY A 221 9.14 -11.45 -3.03
CA GLY A 221 8.82 -10.03 -3.07
C GLY A 221 8.72 -9.37 -1.71
N VAL A 222 8.15 -10.08 -0.73
CA VAL A 222 8.14 -9.61 0.66
C VAL A 222 9.56 -9.57 1.21
N TRP A 223 10.35 -10.63 1.02
CA TRP A 223 11.75 -10.66 1.46
C TRP A 223 12.56 -9.50 0.90
N ALA A 224 12.47 -9.24 -0.40
CA ALA A 224 13.23 -8.20 -1.09
C ALA A 224 12.86 -6.79 -0.57
N ALA A 225 11.57 -6.53 -0.31
CA ALA A 225 11.11 -5.27 0.24
C ALA A 225 11.60 -5.04 1.68
N GLU A 226 11.63 -6.08 2.52
CA GLU A 226 12.17 -6.01 3.87
C GLU A 226 13.69 -5.82 3.87
N ALA A 227 14.41 -6.56 3.01
CA ALA A 227 15.86 -6.44 2.84
C ALA A 227 16.28 -5.02 2.47
N ALA A 228 15.56 -4.40 1.52
CA ALA A 228 15.84 -3.03 1.10
C ALA A 228 15.74 -2.01 2.25
N VAL A 229 14.93 -2.26 3.27
CA VAL A 229 14.83 -1.39 4.46
C VAL A 229 15.84 -1.77 5.53
N ALA A 230 16.08 -3.07 5.74
CA ALA A 230 17.06 -3.57 6.71
C ALA A 230 18.46 -2.97 6.49
N ASP A 231 18.89 -2.81 5.24
CA ASP A 231 20.18 -2.19 4.91
C ASP A 231 20.28 -0.71 5.35
N ARG A 232 19.14 -0.02 5.46
CA ARG A 232 19.06 1.41 5.83
C ARG A 232 18.73 1.64 7.29
N SER A 233 18.06 0.68 7.93
CA SER A 233 17.53 0.81 9.29
C SER A 233 18.19 -0.20 10.21
N GLN A 234 18.64 0.24 11.38
CA GLN A 234 19.11 -0.66 12.44
C GLN A 234 17.95 -1.32 13.21
N ASP A 235 16.76 -1.38 12.62
CA ASP A 235 15.58 -1.97 13.25
C ASP A 235 15.59 -3.50 13.09
N VAL A 236 15.66 -4.19 14.23
CA VAL A 236 15.69 -5.65 14.34
C VAL A 236 14.37 -6.28 13.82
N SER A 237 13.28 -5.52 13.71
CA SER A 237 12.01 -6.06 13.22
C SER A 237 12.10 -6.54 11.78
N HIS A 238 12.78 -5.80 10.89
CA HIS A 238 12.94 -6.19 9.48
C HIS A 238 13.73 -7.49 9.34
N ALA A 239 14.84 -7.62 10.08
CA ALA A 239 15.65 -8.83 10.08
C ALA A 239 14.86 -10.07 10.56
N ARG A 240 13.98 -9.91 11.56
CA ARG A 240 13.10 -10.99 12.04
C ARG A 240 12.10 -11.44 10.97
N VAL A 241 11.47 -10.49 10.28
CA VAL A 241 10.55 -10.81 9.18
C VAL A 241 11.29 -11.52 8.05
N MET A 242 12.47 -11.03 7.66
CA MET A 242 13.32 -11.70 6.65
C MET A 242 13.70 -13.12 7.06
N GLY A 243 14.01 -13.37 8.34
CA GLY A 243 14.30 -14.71 8.84
C GLY A 243 13.11 -15.66 8.72
N CYS A 244 11.92 -15.18 9.05
CA CYS A 244 10.68 -15.96 8.91
C CYS A 244 10.38 -16.27 7.45
N VAL A 245 10.43 -15.25 6.57
CA VAL A 245 10.17 -15.42 5.13
C VAL A 245 11.24 -16.29 4.49
N GLY A 246 12.51 -16.12 4.86
CA GLY A 246 13.61 -16.97 4.39
C GLY A 246 13.40 -18.44 4.74
N THR A 247 12.82 -18.74 5.92
CA THR A 247 12.45 -20.10 6.32
C THR A 247 11.37 -20.70 5.41
N LEU A 248 10.35 -19.91 5.05
CA LEU A 248 9.29 -20.33 4.12
C LEU A 248 9.82 -20.48 2.68
N ILE A 249 10.68 -19.58 2.21
CA ILE A 249 11.36 -19.67 0.91
C ILE A 249 12.20 -20.96 0.85
N LYS A 250 12.96 -21.25 1.92
CA LYS A 250 13.77 -22.47 2.03
C LYS A 250 12.93 -23.75 1.93
N ALA A 251 11.69 -23.74 2.41
CA ALA A 251 10.76 -24.86 2.27
C ALA A 251 10.37 -25.16 0.82
N LEU A 252 10.31 -24.14 -0.05
CA LEU A 252 9.93 -24.30 -1.46
C LEU A 252 11.11 -24.62 -2.39
N LEU A 253 12.32 -24.20 -2.00
CA LEU A 253 13.52 -24.26 -2.84
C LEU A 253 13.81 -25.66 -3.43
N PRO A 254 13.71 -26.79 -2.68
CA PRO A 254 14.02 -28.11 -3.23
C PRO A 254 13.08 -28.50 -4.38
N GLN A 255 11.79 -28.19 -4.27
CA GLN A 255 10.85 -28.51 -5.34
C GLN A 255 11.10 -27.64 -6.58
N MET A 256 11.45 -26.37 -6.39
CA MET A 256 11.82 -25.49 -7.51
C MET A 256 13.05 -26.01 -8.27
N GLU A 257 14.04 -26.55 -7.56
CA GLU A 257 15.21 -27.21 -8.15
C GLU A 257 14.84 -28.47 -8.94
N VAL A 258 13.97 -29.33 -8.37
CA VAL A 258 13.50 -30.56 -9.02
C VAL A 258 12.75 -30.26 -10.32
N LEU A 259 11.91 -29.22 -10.32
CA LEU A 259 11.17 -28.78 -11.51
C LEU A 259 12.06 -28.03 -12.52
N GLY A 260 13.33 -27.78 -12.20
CA GLY A 260 14.30 -27.17 -13.12
C GLY A 260 14.12 -25.66 -13.31
N TYR A 261 13.55 -24.96 -12.33
CA TYR A 261 13.44 -23.50 -12.37
C TYR A 261 14.82 -22.84 -12.38
N THR A 262 15.06 -21.96 -13.37
CA THR A 262 16.29 -21.14 -13.43
C THR A 262 16.02 -19.69 -13.03
N ASP A 263 14.83 -19.21 -13.36
CA ASP A 263 14.33 -17.88 -13.02
C ASP A 263 12.80 -17.82 -13.04
N PHE A 264 12.29 -16.71 -12.52
CA PHE A 264 10.89 -16.31 -12.61
C PHE A 264 10.80 -14.79 -12.58
N ASN A 265 9.70 -14.25 -13.11
CA ASN A 265 9.47 -12.80 -13.10
C ASN A 265 8.59 -12.38 -11.92
N GLN A 266 9.01 -11.32 -11.26
CA GLN A 266 8.28 -10.61 -10.22
C GLN A 266 8.04 -9.17 -10.70
N GLY A 267 6.85 -8.90 -11.25
CA GLY A 267 6.60 -7.64 -11.95
C GLY A 267 7.58 -7.46 -13.12
N ASP A 268 8.28 -6.32 -13.13
CA ASP A 268 9.28 -5.98 -14.16
C ASP A 268 10.67 -6.58 -13.88
N SER A 269 10.85 -7.23 -12.72
CA SER A 269 12.13 -7.77 -12.28
C SER A 269 12.24 -9.27 -12.56
N ARG A 270 13.38 -9.70 -13.08
CA ARG A 270 13.74 -11.12 -13.20
C ARG A 270 14.45 -11.56 -11.92
N VAL A 271 13.94 -12.61 -11.29
CA VAL A 271 14.50 -13.22 -10.08
C VAL A 271 15.10 -14.56 -10.46
N THR A 272 16.38 -14.77 -10.18
CA THR A 272 17.03 -16.05 -10.45
C THR A 272 16.84 -17.03 -9.30
N LEU A 273 16.97 -18.33 -9.56
CA LEU A 273 16.99 -19.34 -8.48
C LEU A 273 18.10 -19.07 -7.46
N LYS A 274 19.23 -18.49 -7.91
CA LYS A 274 20.33 -18.08 -7.02
C LYS A 274 19.90 -16.95 -6.06
N ASP A 275 19.15 -15.98 -6.55
CA ASP A 275 18.61 -14.90 -5.70
C ASP A 275 17.61 -15.47 -4.69
N PHE A 276 16.78 -16.42 -5.14
CA PHE A 276 15.84 -17.12 -4.28
C PHE A 276 16.55 -17.95 -3.20
N ALA A 277 17.64 -18.65 -3.55
CA ALA A 277 18.48 -19.38 -2.59
C ALA A 277 19.22 -18.44 -1.61
N ALA A 278 19.64 -17.25 -2.06
CA ALA A 278 20.21 -16.24 -1.18
C ALA A 278 19.17 -15.72 -0.18
N ALA A 279 17.91 -15.54 -0.59
CA ALA A 279 16.82 -15.23 0.31
C ALA A 279 16.54 -16.38 1.29
N ALA A 280 16.56 -17.63 0.83
CA ALA A 280 16.42 -18.81 1.70
C ALA A 280 17.53 -18.88 2.77
N ALA A 281 18.75 -18.44 2.43
CA ALA A 281 19.88 -18.42 3.33
C ALA A 281 19.75 -17.42 4.48
N THR A 282 18.81 -16.46 4.40
CA THR A 282 18.50 -15.58 5.54
C THR A 282 17.60 -16.23 6.58
N ALA A 283 17.16 -17.48 6.37
CA ALA A 283 16.41 -18.24 7.36
C ALA A 283 17.16 -18.24 8.70
N ALA A 284 16.48 -17.78 9.74
CA ALA A 284 17.04 -17.65 11.07
C ALA A 284 15.96 -17.89 12.11
N ASP A 285 16.36 -18.36 13.29
CA ASP A 285 15.43 -18.55 14.40
C ASP A 285 14.86 -17.20 14.84
N ASN A 286 13.54 -17.15 15.01
CA ASN A 286 12.89 -15.97 15.55
C ASN A 286 13.05 -15.98 17.08
N PRO A 287 13.53 -14.90 17.71
CA PRO A 287 13.64 -14.83 19.17
C PRO A 287 12.28 -14.95 19.89
N ASP A 288 11.18 -14.70 19.18
CA ASP A 288 9.84 -15.05 19.65
C ASP A 288 9.54 -16.52 19.36
N GLU A 289 9.57 -17.35 20.42
CA GLU A 289 9.34 -18.79 20.35
C GLU A 289 7.95 -19.15 19.79
N PHE A 290 6.93 -18.31 20.02
CA PHE A 290 5.61 -18.57 19.49
C PHE A 290 5.58 -18.39 17.97
N LEU A 291 6.13 -17.28 17.48
CA LEU A 291 6.25 -17.04 16.04
C LEU A 291 7.15 -18.07 15.36
N HIS A 292 8.26 -18.45 16.00
CA HIS A 292 9.15 -19.48 15.48
C HIS A 292 8.41 -20.81 15.26
N ARG A 293 7.61 -21.27 16.22
CA ARG A 293 6.81 -22.50 16.08
C ARG A 293 5.79 -22.42 14.96
N ILE A 294 5.09 -21.29 14.82
CA ILE A 294 4.14 -21.09 13.72
C ILE A 294 4.86 -21.19 12.38
N VAL A 295 5.95 -20.46 12.20
CA VAL A 295 6.70 -20.46 10.93
C VAL A 295 7.28 -21.84 10.62
N ALA A 296 7.80 -22.55 11.63
CA ALA A 296 8.31 -23.92 11.47
C ALA A 296 7.20 -24.88 11.01
N GLN A 297 6.04 -24.88 11.68
CA GLN A 297 4.90 -25.69 11.28
C GLN A 297 4.45 -25.38 9.84
N ARG A 298 4.31 -24.09 9.51
CA ARG A 298 3.92 -23.68 8.16
C ARG A 298 4.96 -24.04 7.11
N ALA A 299 6.25 -24.02 7.44
CA ALA A 299 7.31 -24.48 6.56
C ALA A 299 7.21 -26.00 6.30
N GLU A 300 6.92 -26.81 7.32
CA GLU A 300 6.68 -28.25 7.16
C GLU A 300 5.46 -28.54 6.26
N GLU A 301 4.35 -27.82 6.48
CA GLU A 301 3.15 -27.92 5.64
C GLU A 301 3.44 -27.51 4.19
N LEU A 302 4.22 -26.44 3.98
CA LEU A 302 4.65 -26.01 2.64
C LEU A 302 5.57 -27.02 1.96
N ILE A 303 6.47 -27.68 2.69
CA ILE A 303 7.30 -28.75 2.14
C ILE A 303 6.39 -29.87 1.63
N ALA A 304 5.49 -30.37 2.49
CA ALA A 304 4.58 -31.45 2.13
C ALA A 304 3.69 -31.07 0.94
N TRP A 305 3.16 -29.85 0.91
CA TRP A 305 2.35 -29.33 -0.18
C TRP A 305 3.16 -29.18 -1.48
N SER A 306 4.37 -28.61 -1.42
CA SER A 306 5.19 -28.36 -2.61
C SER A 306 5.63 -29.64 -3.30
N LEU A 307 5.89 -30.73 -2.57
CA LEU A 307 6.23 -32.03 -3.15
C LEU A 307 5.12 -32.59 -4.05
N LEU A 308 3.88 -32.12 -3.90
CA LEU A 308 2.74 -32.50 -4.75
C LEU A 308 2.64 -31.65 -6.04
N CYS A 309 3.44 -30.60 -6.17
CA CYS A 309 3.44 -29.74 -7.36
C CYS A 309 4.31 -30.36 -8.47
N ASP A 310 3.70 -31.15 -9.35
CA ASP A 310 4.42 -31.92 -10.39
C ASP A 310 4.01 -31.56 -11.83
N CYS A 311 2.92 -30.82 -12.02
CA CYS A 311 2.35 -30.53 -13.33
C CYS A 311 2.05 -29.04 -13.55
N VAL A 312 2.21 -28.62 -14.80
CA VAL A 312 1.79 -27.29 -15.28
C VAL A 312 0.29 -27.32 -15.55
N ASP A 313 -0.47 -26.47 -14.88
CA ASP A 313 -1.87 -26.23 -15.22
C ASP A 313 -1.97 -25.18 -16.34
N LEU A 314 -2.60 -25.53 -17.47
CA LEU A 314 -2.80 -24.64 -18.61
C LEU A 314 -4.25 -24.14 -18.72
N SER A 315 -5.03 -24.27 -17.64
CA SER A 315 -6.41 -23.79 -17.56
C SER A 315 -6.55 -22.26 -17.78
N GLN A 316 -7.74 -21.83 -18.19
CA GLN A 316 -8.04 -20.40 -18.31
C GLN A 316 -7.97 -19.74 -16.93
N GLY A 317 -7.02 -18.83 -16.73
CA GLY A 317 -6.74 -18.17 -15.46
C GLY A 317 -5.33 -18.43 -14.95
N SER A 318 -4.80 -19.65 -15.16
CA SER A 318 -3.41 -19.97 -14.79
C SER A 318 -2.39 -19.24 -15.66
N ILE A 319 -2.73 -19.01 -16.93
CA ILE A 319 -1.87 -18.32 -17.91
C ILE A 319 -1.52 -16.89 -17.47
N ALA A 320 -2.42 -16.19 -16.78
CA ALA A 320 -2.15 -14.83 -16.29
C ALA A 320 -0.97 -14.80 -15.31
N SER A 321 -0.77 -15.86 -14.52
CA SER A 321 0.39 -16.02 -13.65
C SER A 321 1.68 -16.41 -14.41
N ALA A 322 1.54 -17.03 -15.58
CA ALA A 322 2.66 -17.49 -16.41
C ALA A 322 3.23 -16.40 -17.35
N VAL A 323 2.37 -15.52 -17.89
CA VAL A 323 2.68 -14.58 -18.99
C VAL A 323 3.61 -13.41 -18.59
N GLY A 324 4.02 -13.32 -17.32
CA GLY A 324 5.14 -12.45 -16.94
C GLY A 324 6.43 -12.72 -17.75
N GLN A 325 6.59 -13.88 -18.40
CA GLN A 325 7.71 -14.23 -19.28
C GLN A 325 7.63 -13.69 -20.73
N GLY A 326 6.55 -12.97 -21.09
CA GLY A 326 6.22 -12.60 -22.47
C GLY A 326 6.99 -11.43 -23.10
N GLY A 327 8.30 -11.28 -22.83
CA GLY A 327 9.18 -10.38 -23.61
C GLY A 327 9.79 -11.04 -24.85
N SER A 328 9.67 -12.36 -25.03
CA SER A 328 10.31 -13.07 -26.15
C SER A 328 9.73 -14.47 -26.45
N LEU A 329 8.41 -14.63 -26.37
CA LEU A 329 7.73 -15.91 -26.72
C LEU A 329 6.94 -15.83 -28.03
N LEU A 330 7.33 -14.95 -28.96
CA LEU A 330 6.68 -14.83 -30.27
C LEU A 330 7.37 -15.64 -31.40
N LEU A 331 8.46 -16.38 -31.15
CA LEU A 331 9.11 -17.18 -32.21
C LEU A 331 9.74 -18.48 -31.69
N ALA A 332 8.94 -19.45 -31.24
CA ALA A 332 9.37 -20.84 -31.17
C ALA A 332 8.20 -21.84 -31.17
N VAL A 333 7.17 -21.59 -31.99
CA VAL A 333 6.30 -22.71 -32.41
C VAL A 333 7.05 -23.41 -33.53
N ASP A 334 7.71 -24.51 -33.17
CA ASP A 334 8.41 -25.40 -34.08
C ASP A 334 7.43 -25.98 -35.11
N ARG A 335 7.37 -25.33 -36.28
CA ARG A 335 6.58 -25.75 -37.46
C ARG A 335 7.10 -27.05 -38.08
N SER A 336 8.21 -27.64 -37.62
CA SER A 336 8.78 -28.84 -38.22
C SER A 336 7.95 -30.12 -37.99
N LYS A 337 6.95 -30.11 -37.10
CA LYS A 337 6.05 -31.26 -36.86
C LYS A 337 4.72 -31.23 -37.62
N LEU A 338 4.47 -30.26 -38.49
CA LEU A 338 3.21 -30.14 -39.24
C LEU A 338 3.29 -30.47 -40.74
N GLN A 339 4.37 -31.12 -41.19
CA GLN A 339 4.45 -31.68 -42.55
C GLN A 339 4.77 -33.18 -42.52
N GLN A 340 3.73 -33.99 -42.35
CA GLN A 340 3.69 -35.32 -42.96
C GLN A 340 2.74 -35.26 -44.16
N PRO A 341 3.22 -35.49 -45.40
CA PRO A 341 2.33 -35.67 -46.53
C PRO A 341 1.69 -37.06 -46.48
N ARG A 342 0.43 -37.13 -46.93
CA ARG A 342 -0.23 -38.36 -47.37
C ARG A 342 0.40 -38.85 -48.67
#